data_AF-R9J9R8-F1
#
_entry.id   AF-R9J9R8-F1
#
_cell.length_a   1.000
_cell.length_b   1.000
_cell.length_c   1.000
_cell.angle_alpha   90.00
_cell.angle_beta   90.00
_cell.angle_gamma   90.00
#
_symmetry.space_group_name_H-M   'P 1'
#
loop_
_entity.id
_entity.type
_entity.pdbx_description
1 polymer ?
#
loop_
_entity_poly.entity_id
_entity_poly.type
_entity_poly.pdbx_seq_one_letter_code
_entity_poly.pdbx_strand_id
1 'polypeptide(L)'
;MKKQAERFKYIGLMLCCMGITAGCASGREALQGTVQTSEAQTEADAIQDGTQTVLPDQTGQDTENVKAAEEQRQGTEQAAPEEEKLDAEQLTRKNIDLFLQEAGNQGIVPSSAAVYLETLLEDGVFEGNLLTGLKMGDIDGNGQIDMLVMVHDESEENFYGMGALWIYMNEDEPYCFSDEMCPYYGWFDVFWNDIDHDENVEIVFSSQGTGCGAVGDSYKAIFKYISSPQTESEPNQIEQVARIERMQLPSDFDEEYDTGLTIEVIQEPEQDQYTACCPYIDEKLSFHAPNVEGWELPETARAAGGNARGFYNLHMTKYEGRKVLQASEYLFGEGGTAHYIGTAQFLISWKEDGTPEVIKWWIEENEEYAVNVLCR
;
A
#
# COMPACT_ATOMS: atom_id res chain seq x y z
N MET A 1 -16.07 20.57 17.86
CA MET A 1 -17.28 20.22 17.07
C MET A 1 -17.00 19.91 15.61
N LYS A 2 -16.02 20.55 14.93
CA LYS A 2 -15.58 20.11 13.57
C LYS A 2 -14.90 18.73 13.55
N LYS A 3 -14.04 18.41 14.53
CA LYS A 3 -13.35 17.10 14.66
C LYS A 3 -14.27 15.88 14.91
N GLN A 4 -15.51 16.07 15.34
CA GLN A 4 -16.47 14.97 15.49
C GLN A 4 -17.24 14.69 14.19
N ALA A 5 -17.38 15.69 13.31
CA ALA A 5 -18.08 15.52 12.04
C ALA A 5 -17.26 14.72 11.01
N GLU A 6 -15.93 14.80 11.07
CA GLU A 6 -15.03 13.98 10.24
C GLU A 6 -15.05 12.51 10.67
N ARG A 7 -15.06 12.23 11.97
CA ARG A 7 -15.19 10.85 12.52
C ARG A 7 -16.44 10.11 12.04
N PHE A 8 -17.56 10.81 11.84
CA PHE A 8 -18.81 10.17 11.36
C PHE A 8 -18.84 9.93 9.84
N LYS A 9 -18.04 10.68 9.04
CA LYS A 9 -17.92 10.40 7.60
C LYS A 9 -17.18 9.10 7.33
N TYR A 10 -16.14 8.79 8.10
CA TYR A 10 -15.35 7.56 7.96
C TYR A 10 -16.14 6.28 8.31
N ILE A 11 -17.02 6.34 9.32
CA ILE A 11 -17.89 5.21 9.70
C ILE A 11 -18.92 4.89 8.59
N GLY A 12 -19.38 5.92 7.86
CA GLY A 12 -20.35 5.74 6.77
C GLY A 12 -19.78 5.03 5.54
N LEU A 13 -18.49 5.18 5.25
CA LEU A 13 -17.85 4.56 4.09
C LEU A 13 -17.54 3.07 4.34
N MET A 14 -17.17 2.70 5.57
CA MET A 14 -16.90 1.30 5.97
C MET A 14 -18.14 0.39 5.93
N LEU A 15 -19.33 0.92 6.23
CA LEU A 15 -20.55 0.10 6.33
C LEU A 15 -21.20 -0.25 4.97
N CYS A 16 -20.80 0.40 3.86
CA CYS A 16 -21.37 0.11 2.54
C CYS A 16 -20.70 -1.07 1.80
N CYS A 17 -19.57 -1.58 2.29
CA CYS A 17 -18.81 -2.64 1.60
C CYS A 17 -19.04 -4.06 2.16
N MET A 18 -19.76 -4.23 3.27
CA MET A 18 -20.01 -5.54 3.89
C MET A 18 -21.31 -6.24 3.45
N GLY A 19 -21.79 -5.97 2.24
CA GLY A 19 -22.99 -6.60 1.72
C GLY A 19 -22.92 -6.88 0.23
N ILE A 20 -22.38 -8.04 -0.14
CA ILE A 20 -22.92 -9.01 -1.11
C ILE A 20 -21.87 -10.15 -1.23
N THR A 21 -22.10 -11.25 -0.51
CA THR A 21 -21.53 -12.56 -0.87
C THR A 21 -22.66 -13.59 -0.84
N ALA A 22 -22.98 -14.15 -2.01
CA ALA A 22 -23.72 -15.40 -2.14
C ALA A 22 -23.11 -16.18 -3.32
N GLY A 23 -22.32 -17.22 -3.01
CA GLY A 23 -22.55 -18.62 -3.41
C GLY A 23 -22.00 -18.97 -4.80
N CYS A 24 -21.26 -20.05 -5.06
CA CYS A 24 -21.03 -21.28 -4.32
C CYS A 24 -19.65 -21.86 -4.69
N ALA A 25 -19.04 -22.54 -3.71
CA ALA A 25 -17.88 -23.39 -3.88
C ALA A 25 -18.26 -24.81 -4.32
N SER A 26 -17.47 -25.39 -5.21
CA SER A 26 -17.01 -26.78 -5.21
C SER A 26 -15.94 -26.90 -6.31
N GLY A 27 -14.82 -27.60 -6.22
CA GLY A 27 -14.13 -28.38 -5.21
C GLY A 27 -12.87 -28.89 -5.94
N ARG A 28 -11.68 -28.76 -5.34
CA ARG A 28 -10.42 -29.28 -5.88
C ARG A 28 -10.40 -30.81 -5.77
N GLU A 29 -10.10 -31.51 -6.85
CA GLU A 29 -9.30 -32.74 -6.81
C GLU A 29 -8.27 -32.72 -7.94
N ALA A 30 -7.06 -33.15 -7.60
CA ALA A 30 -5.90 -33.22 -8.47
C ALA A 30 -5.71 -34.63 -9.04
N LEU A 31 -4.99 -34.67 -10.18
CA LEU A 31 -4.15 -35.75 -10.72
C LEU A 31 -4.75 -36.88 -11.58
N GLN A 32 -4.08 -37.02 -12.73
CA GLN A 32 -3.85 -38.19 -13.60
C GLN A 32 -4.90 -38.59 -14.66
N GLY A 33 -4.45 -38.58 -15.93
CA GLY A 33 -4.80 -39.64 -16.88
C GLY A 33 -5.26 -39.20 -18.28
N THR A 34 -4.33 -39.32 -19.24
CA THR A 34 -4.49 -39.94 -20.57
C THR A 34 -5.60 -39.48 -21.55
N VAL A 35 -5.13 -38.94 -22.69
CA VAL A 35 -5.60 -39.07 -24.09
C VAL A 35 -6.94 -39.79 -24.34
N GLN A 36 -7.92 -39.11 -24.98
CA GLN A 36 -8.50 -39.50 -26.27
C GLN A 36 -9.60 -38.54 -26.77
N THR A 37 -9.65 -38.47 -28.10
CA THR A 37 -10.48 -37.76 -29.08
C THR A 37 -11.98 -38.11 -29.10
N SER A 38 -12.84 -37.15 -29.51
CA SER A 38 -13.84 -37.22 -30.63
C SER A 38 -14.91 -36.15 -30.40
N GLU A 39 -15.05 -35.13 -31.25
CA GLU A 39 -15.91 -35.06 -32.45
C GLU A 39 -17.44 -35.08 -32.23
N ALA A 40 -18.11 -34.30 -33.10
CA ALA A 40 -19.54 -34.21 -33.43
C ALA A 40 -20.40 -33.29 -32.53
N GLN A 41 -20.75 -32.08 -33.01
CA GLN A 41 -21.92 -31.77 -33.86
C GLN A 41 -23.24 -31.99 -33.08
N THR A 42 -24.22 -31.08 -33.07
CA THR A 42 -24.91 -30.57 -34.26
C THR A 42 -25.81 -29.38 -33.91
N GLU A 43 -25.93 -28.49 -34.90
CA GLU A 43 -26.91 -27.41 -35.13
C GLU A 43 -28.39 -27.79 -34.94
N ALA A 44 -29.21 -26.75 -34.73
CA ALA A 44 -30.38 -26.37 -35.57
C ALA A 44 -31.36 -25.56 -34.70
N ASP A 45 -31.53 -24.25 -34.95
CA ASP A 45 -32.59 -23.66 -35.81
C ASP A 45 -34.01 -23.79 -35.20
N ALA A 46 -34.93 -22.83 -35.22
CA ALA A 46 -35.04 -21.53 -35.85
C ALA A 46 -36.40 -20.89 -35.45
N ILE A 47 -36.41 -19.55 -35.32
CA ILE A 47 -37.35 -18.60 -35.98
C ILE A 47 -38.81 -18.34 -35.48
N GLN A 48 -39.07 -17.03 -35.26
CA GLN A 48 -40.29 -16.19 -35.43
C GLN A 48 -41.50 -16.41 -34.50
N ASP A 49 -42.33 -15.43 -34.14
CA ASP A 49 -42.67 -14.08 -34.65
C ASP A 49 -43.29 -13.32 -33.45
N GLY A 50 -42.98 -12.05 -33.17
CA GLY A 50 -43.75 -10.91 -33.65
C GLY A 50 -45.08 -10.71 -32.89
N THR A 51 -45.21 -9.69 -32.03
CA THR A 51 -46.23 -8.60 -32.11
C THR A 51 -46.31 -7.80 -30.79
N GLN A 52 -46.43 -6.49 -30.99
CA GLN A 52 -46.44 -5.37 -30.07
C GLN A 52 -47.73 -5.20 -29.22
N THR A 53 -47.54 -4.50 -28.09
CA THR A 53 -48.41 -3.49 -27.43
C THR A 53 -49.27 -3.84 -26.20
N VAL A 54 -49.14 -2.91 -25.23
CA VAL A 54 -50.08 -2.43 -24.19
C VAL A 54 -49.79 -2.87 -22.75
N LEU A 55 -49.19 -1.94 -22.00
CA LEU A 55 -49.26 -1.82 -20.54
C LEU A 55 -50.70 -1.56 -20.08
N PRO A 56 -51.11 -2.14 -18.94
CA PRO A 56 -51.72 -1.30 -17.93
C PRO A 56 -51.09 -1.48 -16.55
N ASP A 57 -50.92 -0.34 -15.89
CA ASP A 57 -50.55 -0.11 -14.51
C ASP A 57 -51.68 -0.57 -13.56
N GLN A 58 -51.39 -1.48 -12.62
CA GLN A 58 -52.16 -1.68 -11.38
C GLN A 58 -51.26 -2.14 -10.23
N THR A 59 -50.91 -1.16 -9.41
CA THR A 59 -50.54 -1.23 -8.00
C THR A 59 -51.26 -2.33 -7.19
N GLY A 60 -50.49 -3.10 -6.42
CA GLY A 60 -50.95 -3.72 -5.18
C GLY A 60 -50.63 -5.20 -5.04
N GLN A 61 -49.36 -5.56 -4.74
CA GLN A 61 -49.04 -6.88 -4.16
C GLN A 61 -47.62 -6.98 -3.55
N ASP A 62 -47.17 -5.98 -2.78
CA ASP A 62 -45.89 -6.03 -2.06
C ASP A 62 -46.08 -5.89 -0.54
N THR A 63 -46.70 -6.86 0.11
CA THR A 63 -46.74 -6.84 1.60
C THR A 63 -46.73 -8.20 2.29
N GLU A 64 -46.72 -9.32 1.57
CA GLU A 64 -46.59 -10.65 2.20
C GLU A 64 -45.22 -11.31 2.03
N ASN A 65 -44.36 -10.85 1.11
CA ASN A 65 -43.01 -11.40 0.93
C ASN A 65 -41.92 -10.76 1.82
N VAL A 66 -42.25 -9.72 2.60
CA VAL A 66 -41.29 -9.07 3.52
C VAL A 66 -41.21 -9.80 4.86
N LYS A 67 -42.30 -10.42 5.33
CA LYS A 67 -42.31 -11.12 6.63
C LYS A 67 -41.63 -12.49 6.61
N ALA A 68 -41.59 -13.17 5.47
CA ALA A 68 -40.89 -14.46 5.34
C ALA A 68 -39.36 -14.33 5.25
N ALA A 69 -38.85 -13.14 4.89
CA ALA A 69 -37.41 -12.86 4.84
C ALA A 69 -36.83 -12.34 6.18
N GLU A 70 -37.68 -11.89 7.10
CA GLU A 70 -37.27 -11.43 8.44
C GLU A 70 -37.18 -12.56 9.47
N GLU A 71 -37.92 -13.67 9.31
CA GLU A 71 -37.85 -14.82 10.24
C GLU A 71 -36.72 -15.81 9.92
N GLN A 72 -36.07 -15.72 8.75
CA GLN A 72 -34.85 -16.48 8.43
C GLN A 72 -33.54 -15.74 8.77
N ARG A 73 -33.61 -14.51 9.29
CA ARG A 73 -32.46 -13.71 9.76
C ARG A 73 -32.18 -13.84 11.26
N GLN A 74 -32.91 -14.68 11.98
CA GLN A 74 -32.61 -15.05 13.37
C GLN A 74 -32.14 -16.50 13.43
N GLY A 75 -30.91 -16.73 12.97
CA GLY A 75 -30.29 -18.05 13.02
C GLY A 75 -28.79 -17.92 12.79
N THR A 76 -28.03 -18.00 13.89
CA THR A 76 -26.55 -18.06 13.95
C THR A 76 -25.79 -16.80 13.53
N GLU A 77 -25.95 -15.71 14.30
CA GLU A 77 -24.77 -14.94 14.72
C GLU A 77 -24.00 -15.81 15.71
N GLN A 78 -23.12 -16.68 15.21
CA GLN A 78 -22.02 -17.15 16.02
C GLN A 78 -21.10 -15.94 16.17
N ALA A 79 -21.13 -15.30 17.35
CA ALA A 79 -20.10 -14.35 17.72
C ALA A 79 -18.75 -14.98 17.39
N ALA A 80 -17.92 -14.26 16.62
CA ALA A 80 -16.52 -14.60 16.52
C ALA A 80 -16.00 -14.80 17.96
N PRO A 81 -15.21 -15.85 18.24
CA PRO A 81 -14.68 -16.03 19.59
C PRO A 81 -14.00 -14.71 20.00
N GLU A 82 -14.42 -14.15 21.14
CA GLU A 82 -13.72 -13.02 21.74
C GLU A 82 -12.26 -13.45 21.89
N GLU A 83 -11.36 -12.83 21.13
CA GLU A 83 -9.93 -13.06 21.30
C GLU A 83 -9.59 -12.61 22.72
N GLU A 84 -9.16 -13.56 23.55
CA GLU A 84 -8.78 -13.30 24.93
C GLU A 84 -7.58 -12.35 24.92
N LYS A 85 -7.79 -11.08 25.31
CA LYS A 85 -6.71 -10.08 25.39
C LYS A 85 -5.60 -10.65 26.28
N LEU A 86 -4.38 -10.72 25.73
CA LEU A 86 -3.20 -11.19 26.45
C LEU A 86 -2.96 -10.32 27.68
N ASP A 87 -2.61 -10.95 28.80
CA ASP A 87 -2.07 -10.19 29.93
C ASP A 87 -0.66 -9.66 29.60
N ALA A 88 -0.17 -8.71 30.40
CA ALA A 88 1.10 -8.04 30.14
C ALA A 88 2.32 -8.99 30.14
N GLU A 89 2.32 -10.04 30.97
CA GLU A 89 3.41 -11.01 31.04
C GLU A 89 3.39 -11.93 29.81
N GLN A 90 2.20 -12.36 29.39
CA GLN A 90 2.00 -13.14 28.18
C GLN A 90 2.38 -12.35 26.92
N LEU A 91 1.98 -11.09 26.83
CA LEU A 91 2.34 -10.22 25.71
C LEU A 91 3.86 -10.01 25.62
N THR A 92 4.50 -9.71 26.76
CA THR A 92 5.97 -9.57 26.81
C THR A 92 6.66 -10.84 26.35
N ARG A 93 6.19 -12.01 26.80
CA ARG A 93 6.76 -13.30 26.38
C ARG A 93 6.56 -13.57 24.89
N LYS A 94 5.39 -13.25 24.34
CA LYS A 94 5.10 -13.31 22.90
C LYS A 94 6.07 -12.42 22.11
N ASN A 95 6.31 -11.19 22.57
CA ASN A 95 7.26 -10.27 21.92
C ASN A 95 8.70 -10.80 21.95
N ILE A 96 9.14 -11.38 23.06
CA ILE A 96 10.47 -12.01 23.17
C ILE A 96 10.61 -13.15 22.14
N ASP A 97 9.62 -14.03 22.05
CA ASP A 97 9.64 -15.15 21.13
C ASP A 97 9.65 -14.67 19.66
N LEU A 98 8.81 -13.67 19.34
CA LEU A 98 8.77 -13.03 18.01
C LEU A 98 10.10 -12.36 17.65
N PHE A 99 10.70 -11.61 18.58
CA PHE A 99 11.97 -10.94 18.37
C PHE A 99 13.08 -11.95 18.05
N LEU A 100 13.22 -13.00 18.88
CA LEU A 100 14.27 -14.00 18.71
C LEU A 100 14.10 -14.79 17.41
N GLN A 101 12.86 -15.11 17.05
CA GLN A 101 12.55 -15.75 15.78
C GLN A 101 12.96 -14.87 14.60
N GLU A 102 12.58 -13.59 14.61
CA GLU A 102 12.81 -12.70 13.48
C GLU A 102 14.27 -12.29 13.35
N ALA A 103 14.97 -12.00 14.46
CA ALA A 103 16.42 -11.80 14.47
C ALA A 103 17.14 -13.04 13.92
N GLY A 104 16.69 -14.25 14.29
CA GLY A 104 17.21 -15.51 13.77
C GLY A 104 17.00 -15.68 12.26
N ASN A 105 15.83 -15.31 11.74
CA ASN A 105 15.52 -15.33 10.30
C ASN A 105 16.45 -14.39 9.51
N GLN A 106 16.89 -13.30 10.13
CA GLN A 106 17.82 -12.32 9.55
C GLN A 106 19.30 -12.71 9.75
N GLY A 107 19.58 -13.87 10.35
CA GLY A 107 20.94 -14.40 10.52
C GLY A 107 21.69 -13.82 11.70
N ILE A 108 21.01 -13.14 12.62
CA ILE A 108 21.62 -12.58 13.83
C ILE A 108 21.96 -13.71 14.80
N VAL A 109 23.19 -13.70 15.31
CA VAL A 109 23.66 -14.72 16.25
C VAL A 109 22.91 -14.56 17.60
N PRO A 110 22.47 -15.64 18.26
CA PRO A 110 21.67 -15.56 19.48
C PRO A 110 22.29 -14.71 20.60
N SER A 111 23.62 -14.75 20.76
CA SER A 111 24.31 -13.93 21.77
C SER A 111 24.23 -12.44 21.48
N SER A 112 24.26 -12.03 20.21
CA SER A 112 24.10 -10.64 19.80
C SER A 112 22.64 -10.21 19.92
N ALA A 113 21.70 -11.05 19.46
CA ALA A 113 20.27 -10.81 19.59
C ALA A 113 19.85 -10.58 21.06
N ALA A 114 20.46 -11.30 22.01
CA ALA A 114 20.16 -11.13 23.43
C ALA A 114 20.50 -9.72 23.96
N VAL A 115 21.59 -9.10 23.50
CA VAL A 115 21.96 -7.73 23.90
C VAL A 115 20.93 -6.73 23.39
N TYR A 116 20.56 -6.85 22.12
CA TYR A 116 19.53 -6.00 21.51
C TYR A 116 18.17 -6.16 22.16
N LEU A 117 17.78 -7.39 22.49
CA LEU A 117 16.54 -7.66 23.21
C LEU A 117 16.53 -7.02 24.60
N GLU A 118 17.65 -7.07 25.32
CA GLU A 118 17.79 -6.43 26.64
C GLU A 118 17.56 -4.92 26.53
N THR A 119 18.14 -4.26 25.53
CA THR A 119 17.89 -2.84 25.24
C THR A 119 16.40 -2.54 25.04
N LEU A 120 15.69 -3.32 24.21
CA LEU A 120 14.25 -3.10 23.98
C LEU A 120 13.40 -3.27 25.25
N LEU A 121 13.80 -4.17 26.14
CA LEU A 121 13.14 -4.39 27.42
C LEU A 121 13.41 -3.24 28.41
N GLU A 122 14.64 -2.73 28.45
CA GLU A 122 15.02 -1.58 29.28
C GLU A 122 14.31 -0.30 28.87
N ASP A 123 14.13 -0.10 27.56
CA ASP A 123 13.41 1.05 26.99
C ASP A 123 11.88 0.94 27.09
N GLY A 124 11.36 -0.20 27.54
CA GLY A 124 9.91 -0.41 27.69
C GLY A 124 9.15 -0.50 26.36
N VAL A 125 9.82 -0.84 25.25
CA VAL A 125 9.22 -0.91 23.90
C VAL A 125 7.99 -1.84 23.86
N PHE A 126 8.02 -2.91 24.66
CA PHE A 126 6.96 -3.91 24.75
C PHE A 126 5.88 -3.62 25.80
N GLU A 127 5.95 -2.51 26.54
CA GLU A 127 4.95 -2.18 27.56
C GLU A 127 3.60 -1.82 26.92
N GLY A 128 2.70 -2.82 26.82
CA GLY A 128 1.38 -2.68 26.22
C GLY A 128 1.35 -2.80 24.69
N ASN A 129 2.51 -2.97 24.05
CA ASN A 129 2.60 -3.07 22.60
C ASN A 129 2.96 -4.49 22.15
N LEU A 130 2.44 -4.92 21.00
CA LEU A 130 2.87 -6.11 20.27
C LEU A 130 3.99 -5.75 19.30
N LEU A 131 5.04 -6.57 19.25
CA LEU A 131 6.05 -6.52 18.20
C LEU A 131 5.44 -6.99 16.87
N THR A 132 5.43 -6.10 15.87
CA THR A 132 4.83 -6.36 14.56
C THR A 132 5.84 -6.28 13.42
N GLY A 133 7.00 -5.66 13.64
CA GLY A 133 8.09 -5.62 12.67
C GLY A 133 9.45 -5.50 13.32
N LEU A 134 10.44 -6.17 12.73
CA LEU A 134 11.84 -6.06 13.13
C LEU A 134 12.71 -6.09 11.87
N LYS A 135 13.65 -5.16 11.77
CA LYS A 135 14.71 -5.20 10.77
C LYS A 135 16.04 -4.88 11.44
N MET A 136 17.05 -5.71 11.18
CA MET A 136 18.38 -5.56 11.75
C MET A 136 19.41 -5.57 10.63
N GLY A 137 20.41 -4.70 10.72
CA GLY A 137 21.48 -4.61 9.74
C GLY A 137 22.40 -3.43 9.99
N ASP A 138 23.52 -3.41 9.29
CA ASP A 138 24.42 -2.25 9.23
C ASP A 138 23.78 -1.19 8.34
N ILE A 139 23.05 -0.25 8.97
CA ILE A 139 22.26 0.77 8.26
C ILE A 139 23.19 1.86 7.75
N ASP A 140 24.07 2.38 8.60
CA ASP A 140 24.99 3.47 8.25
C ASP A 140 26.31 3.00 7.60
N GLY A 141 26.58 1.70 7.57
CA GLY A 141 27.75 1.12 6.91
C GLY A 141 29.02 1.15 7.75
N ASN A 142 28.92 1.40 9.06
CA ASN A 142 30.08 1.45 9.96
C ASN A 142 30.48 0.06 10.52
N GLY A 143 29.70 -0.98 10.22
CA GLY A 143 29.94 -2.36 10.64
C GLY A 143 29.29 -2.76 11.96
N GLN A 144 28.56 -1.86 12.61
CA GLN A 144 27.67 -2.17 13.74
C GLN A 144 26.29 -2.58 13.23
N ILE A 145 25.53 -3.31 14.06
CA ILE A 145 24.16 -3.68 13.70
C ILE A 145 23.22 -2.69 14.37
N ASP A 146 22.43 -2.03 13.54
CA ASP A 146 21.33 -1.15 13.89
C ASP A 146 20.01 -1.92 13.89
N MET A 147 18.96 -1.33 14.47
CA MET A 147 17.62 -1.92 14.51
C MET A 147 16.52 -0.95 14.16
N LEU A 148 15.55 -1.43 13.40
CA LEU A 148 14.25 -0.83 13.23
C LEU A 148 13.20 -1.77 13.82
N VAL A 149 12.43 -1.27 14.78
CA VAL A 149 11.43 -2.04 15.54
C VAL A 149 10.09 -1.35 15.38
N MET A 150 9.09 -2.10 14.91
CA MET A 150 7.73 -1.63 14.76
C MET A 150 6.84 -2.33 15.78
N VAL A 151 6.05 -1.55 16.50
CA VAL A 151 5.12 -2.06 17.52
C VAL A 151 3.73 -1.49 17.35
N HIS A 152 2.71 -2.28 17.70
CA HIS A 152 1.30 -1.91 17.66
C HIS A 152 0.69 -1.97 19.06
N ASP A 153 -0.14 -0.99 19.42
CA ASP A 153 -0.87 -0.99 20.69
C ASP A 153 -2.07 -1.97 20.62
N GLU A 154 -1.98 -3.09 21.33
CA GLU A 154 -3.00 -4.15 21.37
C GLU A 154 -4.27 -3.73 22.14
N SER A 155 -4.23 -2.61 22.86
CA SER A 155 -5.36 -2.17 23.67
C SER A 155 -6.45 -1.50 22.84
N GLU A 156 -6.12 -0.99 21.65
CA GLU A 156 -7.00 -0.21 20.78
C GLU A 156 -7.58 -1.02 19.61
N GLU A 157 -8.84 -0.74 19.25
CA GLU A 157 -9.53 -1.36 18.11
C GLU A 157 -9.21 -0.67 16.76
N ASN A 158 -8.40 0.39 16.77
CA ASN A 158 -8.09 1.19 15.58
C ASN A 158 -6.86 0.63 14.84
N PHE A 159 -6.99 0.40 13.54
CA PHE A 159 -5.93 -0.17 12.71
C PHE A 159 -4.77 0.79 12.37
N TYR A 160 -4.97 2.11 12.47
CA TYR A 160 -3.97 3.14 12.09
C TYR A 160 -3.62 4.03 13.27
N GLY A 161 -2.36 4.47 13.32
CA GLY A 161 -1.87 5.42 14.32
C GLY A 161 -1.60 4.84 15.70
N MET A 162 -1.97 3.58 15.93
CA MET A 162 -1.84 2.90 17.23
C MET A 162 -0.57 2.09 17.29
N GLY A 163 0.55 2.78 17.51
CA GLY A 163 1.85 2.15 17.55
C GLY A 163 2.99 3.14 17.40
N ALA A 164 4.19 2.59 17.23
CA ALA A 164 5.39 3.38 17.03
C ALA A 164 6.41 2.61 16.18
N LEU A 165 7.22 3.39 15.47
CA LEU A 165 8.46 2.96 14.84
C LEU A 165 9.62 3.44 15.69
N TRP A 166 10.42 2.51 16.19
CA TRP A 166 11.65 2.77 16.92
C TRP A 166 12.85 2.48 16.03
N ILE A 167 13.80 3.40 15.98
CA ILE A 167 15.04 3.26 15.22
C ILE A 167 16.20 3.40 16.20
N TYR A 168 17.00 2.35 16.30
CA TYR A 168 18.22 2.25 17.09
C TYR A 168 19.40 2.33 16.13
N MET A 169 20.11 3.46 16.17
CA MET A 169 21.32 3.68 15.38
C MET A 169 22.50 3.69 16.32
N ASN A 170 23.51 2.84 16.09
CA ASN A 170 24.74 2.82 16.88
C ASN A 170 24.49 2.72 18.39
N GLU A 171 25.17 3.57 19.17
CA GLU A 171 24.99 3.74 20.61
C GLU A 171 24.21 5.04 20.93
N ASP A 172 23.49 5.60 19.95
CA ASP A 172 22.70 6.81 20.15
C ASP A 172 21.44 6.53 20.98
N GLU A 173 20.83 7.58 21.55
CA GLU A 173 19.48 7.46 22.13
C GLU A 173 18.48 7.06 21.03
N PRO A 174 17.54 6.14 21.32
CA PRO A 174 16.63 5.62 20.31
C PRO A 174 15.67 6.69 19.79
N TYR A 175 15.40 6.63 18.48
CA TYR A 175 14.49 7.55 17.81
C TYR A 175 13.11 6.90 17.68
N CYS A 176 12.08 7.52 18.26
CA CYS A 176 10.72 7.01 18.26
C CYS A 176 9.79 7.91 17.43
N PHE A 177 9.06 7.29 16.48
CA PHE A 177 8.12 7.96 15.60
C PHE A 177 6.73 7.36 15.73
N SER A 178 5.73 8.22 15.89
CA SER A 178 4.31 7.89 15.80
C SER A 178 3.62 8.84 14.83
N ASP A 179 2.71 8.31 14.02
CA ASP A 179 2.00 9.05 12.98
C ASP A 179 0.59 8.46 12.86
N GLU A 180 -0.43 9.32 12.90
CA GLU A 180 -1.84 8.91 12.91
C GLU A 180 -2.24 8.12 11.66
N MET A 181 -1.50 8.27 10.56
CA MET A 181 -1.78 7.63 9.28
C MET A 181 -0.95 6.36 9.04
N CYS A 182 -0.06 5.99 9.94
CA CYS A 182 0.77 4.80 9.78
C CYS A 182 0.04 3.55 10.30
N PRO A 183 -0.11 2.50 9.47
CA PRO A 183 -0.53 1.18 9.93
C PRO A 183 0.65 0.46 10.58
N TYR A 184 0.57 0.19 11.88
CA TYR A 184 1.66 -0.43 12.66
C TYR A 184 1.54 -1.96 12.79
N TYR A 185 0.63 -2.63 12.07
CA TYR A 185 0.30 -4.06 12.30
C TYR A 185 1.19 -5.09 11.55
N GLY A 186 2.26 -4.68 10.87
CA GLY A 186 3.33 -5.62 10.44
C GLY A 186 3.51 -5.88 8.95
N TRP A 187 2.72 -5.30 8.06
CA TRP A 187 2.95 -5.40 6.62
C TRP A 187 3.76 -4.22 6.12
N PHE A 188 5.09 -4.35 6.14
CA PHE A 188 5.97 -3.24 5.79
C PHE A 188 7.14 -3.67 4.91
N ASP A 189 7.67 -2.70 4.18
CA ASP A 189 8.89 -2.79 3.40
C ASP A 189 9.86 -1.71 3.88
N VAL A 190 11.16 -2.06 3.92
CA VAL A 190 12.21 -1.12 4.31
C VAL A 190 13.50 -1.40 3.54
N PHE A 191 14.17 -0.33 3.14
CA PHE A 191 15.54 -0.36 2.67
C PHE A 191 16.26 0.93 3.08
N TRP A 192 17.59 0.93 2.99
CA TRP A 192 18.39 2.11 3.30
C TRP A 192 19.49 2.34 2.28
N ASN A 193 19.76 3.62 1.99
CA ASN A 193 20.86 4.06 1.15
C ASN A 193 21.05 5.57 1.23
N ASP A 194 22.21 6.04 0.79
CA ASP A 194 22.47 7.42 0.39
C ASP A 194 21.79 7.69 -0.97
N ILE A 195 20.54 8.16 -0.93
CA ILE A 195 19.69 8.44 -2.10
C ILE A 195 19.64 9.93 -2.47
N ASP A 196 20.08 10.82 -1.58
CA ASP A 196 20.22 12.26 -1.87
C ASP A 196 21.64 12.74 -2.14
N HIS A 197 22.65 11.86 -1.98
CA HIS A 197 24.06 12.09 -2.29
C HIS A 197 24.78 13.06 -1.38
N ASP A 198 24.39 13.11 -0.11
CA ASP A 198 25.06 13.94 0.88
C ASP A 198 25.93 13.17 1.89
N GLU A 199 26.15 11.88 1.62
CA GLU A 199 26.95 10.94 2.42
C GLU A 199 26.29 10.50 3.74
N ASN A 200 25.07 10.96 4.03
CA ASN A 200 24.24 10.37 5.09
C ASN A 200 23.41 9.19 4.55
N VAL A 201 22.84 8.41 5.46
CA VAL A 201 21.96 7.30 5.09
C VAL A 201 20.51 7.70 5.25
N GLU A 202 19.70 7.39 4.24
CA GLU A 202 18.25 7.47 4.29
C GLU A 202 17.65 6.08 4.46
N ILE A 203 16.79 5.94 5.47
CA ILE A 203 15.95 4.77 5.72
C ILE A 203 14.59 5.04 5.09
N VAL A 204 14.27 4.31 4.03
CA VAL A 204 12.98 4.40 3.33
C VAL A 204 12.05 3.32 3.88
N PHE A 205 10.95 3.75 4.49
CA PHE A 205 9.97 2.90 5.15
C PHE A 205 8.61 3.02 4.46
N SER A 206 7.97 1.89 4.19
CA SER A 206 6.61 1.81 3.68
C SER A 206 5.81 0.80 4.48
N SER A 207 4.61 1.17 4.95
CA SER A 207 3.71 0.24 5.63
C SER A 207 2.37 0.14 4.89
N GLN A 208 1.94 -1.07 4.59
CA GLN A 208 0.74 -1.34 3.79
C GLN A 208 -0.50 -1.26 4.67
N GLY A 209 -1.48 -0.52 4.17
CA GLY A 209 -2.80 -0.34 4.74
C GLY A 209 -3.74 -1.53 4.56
N THR A 210 -4.97 -1.38 5.03
CA THR A 210 -6.06 -2.37 4.88
C THR A 210 -7.05 -1.99 3.80
N GLY A 211 -6.87 -0.83 3.17
CA GLY A 211 -7.73 -0.30 2.13
C GLY A 211 -7.79 -1.23 0.92
N CYS A 212 -9.02 -1.51 0.48
CA CYS A 212 -9.27 -2.32 -0.70
C CYS A 212 -9.28 -1.46 -1.98
N GLY A 213 -8.84 -2.04 -3.10
CA GLY A 213 -8.90 -1.45 -4.44
C GLY A 213 -7.58 -0.86 -4.92
N ALA A 214 -7.35 -0.92 -6.24
CA ALA A 214 -6.04 -0.66 -6.87
C ALA A 214 -4.94 -1.49 -6.19
N VAL A 215 -3.87 -0.84 -5.73
CA VAL A 215 -2.73 -1.47 -5.04
C VAL A 215 -2.87 -1.54 -3.52
N GLY A 216 -4.02 -1.09 -2.98
CA GLY A 216 -4.20 -0.84 -1.54
C GLY A 216 -3.54 0.48 -1.11
N ASP A 217 -3.98 1.03 0.03
CA ASP A 217 -3.33 2.22 0.58
C ASP A 217 -2.01 1.83 1.26
N SER A 218 -1.11 2.79 1.39
CA SER A 218 0.13 2.60 2.14
C SER A 218 0.59 3.90 2.75
N TYR A 219 1.31 3.81 3.86
CA TYR A 219 2.04 4.90 4.49
C TYR A 219 3.50 4.87 4.02
N LYS A 220 4.13 6.03 3.81
CA LYS A 220 5.57 6.13 3.50
C LYS A 220 6.23 7.18 4.36
N ALA A 221 7.48 6.91 4.72
CA ALA A 221 8.36 7.89 5.34
C ALA A 221 9.81 7.62 4.92
N ILE A 222 10.58 8.69 4.83
CA ILE A 222 12.03 8.63 4.61
C ILE A 222 12.67 9.33 5.80
N PHE A 223 13.58 8.62 6.47
CA PHE A 223 14.30 9.11 7.63
C PHE A 223 15.77 9.22 7.30
N LYS A 224 16.34 10.40 7.41
CA LYS A 224 17.76 10.66 7.21
C LYS A 224 18.49 10.63 8.52
N TYR A 225 19.49 9.77 8.64
CA TYR A 225 20.36 9.71 9.80
C TYR A 225 21.64 10.50 9.56
N ILE A 226 21.81 11.57 10.34
CA ILE A 226 23.00 12.42 10.32
C ILE A 226 23.86 12.03 11.50
N SER A 227 24.94 11.31 11.22
CA SER A 227 25.89 10.86 12.25
C SER A 227 26.66 12.03 12.87
N SER A 228 27.06 11.89 14.13
CA SER A 228 27.98 12.84 14.75
C SER A 228 29.35 12.73 14.07
N PRO A 229 30.01 13.85 13.68
CA PRO A 229 31.36 13.77 13.14
C PRO A 229 32.31 13.18 14.19
N GLN A 230 32.89 12.02 13.89
CA GLN A 230 34.00 11.45 14.68
C GLN A 230 35.31 12.20 14.39
N THR A 231 35.33 13.51 14.58
CA THR A 231 36.59 14.25 14.64
C THR A 231 36.93 14.54 16.09
N GLU A 232 38.15 14.19 16.49
CA GLU A 232 38.84 14.80 17.64
C GLU A 232 39.01 16.31 17.36
N SER A 233 37.92 17.07 17.31
CA SER A 233 37.94 18.48 16.94
C SER A 233 37.95 19.35 18.19
N GLU A 234 39.06 20.09 18.31
CA GLU A 234 39.27 21.41 18.90
C GLU A 234 38.13 21.94 19.82
N PRO A 235 38.46 22.37 21.06
CA PRO A 235 37.51 22.62 22.17
C PRO A 235 36.49 23.76 22.00
N ASN A 236 36.24 24.25 20.79
CA ASN A 236 35.33 25.37 20.50
C ASN A 236 34.39 25.14 19.30
N GLN A 237 34.29 23.93 18.75
CA GLN A 237 33.23 23.61 17.78
C GLN A 237 31.99 23.10 18.51
N ILE A 238 30.82 23.60 18.12
CA ILE A 238 29.53 23.10 18.60
C ILE A 238 29.47 21.62 18.21
N GLU A 239 29.43 20.72 19.19
CA GLU A 239 29.24 19.28 18.95
C GLU A 239 27.94 19.11 18.16
N GLN A 240 28.05 18.64 16.91
CA GLN A 240 26.89 18.14 16.21
C GLN A 240 26.51 16.82 16.87
N VAL A 241 25.36 16.80 17.52
CA VAL A 241 24.74 15.59 18.06
C VAL A 241 24.06 14.86 16.91
N ALA A 242 24.24 13.53 16.88
CA ALA A 242 23.58 12.65 15.91
C ALA A 242 22.07 12.84 15.96
N ARG A 243 21.43 12.83 14.78
CA ARG A 243 19.99 13.04 14.69
C ARG A 243 19.39 12.28 13.52
N ILE A 244 18.10 11.97 13.65
CA ILE A 244 17.26 11.58 12.53
C ILE A 244 16.31 12.72 12.18
N GLU A 245 16.18 13.02 10.89
CA GLU A 245 15.20 13.95 10.34
C GLU A 245 14.32 13.29 9.28
N ARG A 246 13.04 13.66 9.21
CA ARG A 246 12.11 13.16 8.18
C ARG A 246 12.30 13.98 6.90
N MET A 247 12.58 13.30 5.80
CA MET A 247 12.63 13.91 4.47
C MET A 247 11.23 13.94 3.84
N GLN A 248 11.02 14.92 2.98
CA GLN A 248 9.77 15.07 2.23
C GLN A 248 9.82 14.27 0.92
N LEU A 249 8.71 13.62 0.59
CA LEU A 249 8.41 13.12 -0.74
C LEU A 249 7.66 14.18 -1.57
N PRO A 250 7.69 14.11 -2.91
CA PRO A 250 6.86 14.96 -3.76
C PRO A 250 5.36 14.88 -3.42
N SER A 251 4.87 13.73 -2.98
CA SER A 251 3.48 13.50 -2.59
C SER A 251 3.10 14.15 -1.25
N ASP A 252 4.07 14.53 -0.41
CA ASP A 252 3.79 15.08 0.92
C ASP A 252 3.29 16.54 0.87
N PHE A 253 3.32 17.16 -0.31
CA PHE A 253 2.79 18.51 -0.52
C PHE A 253 1.28 18.55 -0.78
N ASP A 254 0.64 17.40 -1.01
CA ASP A 254 -0.81 17.28 -1.18
C ASP A 254 -1.50 16.97 0.17
N GLU A 255 -2.71 17.49 0.39
CA GLU A 255 -3.43 17.40 1.68
C GLU A 255 -3.87 15.96 2.02
N GLU A 256 -3.92 15.05 1.04
CA GLU A 256 -4.32 13.66 1.20
C GLU A 256 -3.13 12.70 1.03
N TYR A 257 -2.70 12.06 2.12
CA TYR A 257 -1.55 11.13 2.14
C TYR A 257 -1.62 9.97 1.12
N ASP A 258 -2.83 9.63 0.67
CA ASP A 258 -3.13 8.51 -0.22
C ASP A 258 -3.24 8.94 -1.71
N THR A 259 -2.84 10.17 -2.05
CA THR A 259 -3.05 10.75 -3.40
C THR A 259 -1.80 10.89 -4.27
N GLY A 260 -0.60 10.57 -3.78
CA GLY A 260 0.62 10.56 -4.60
C GLY A 260 0.87 11.89 -5.30
N LEU A 261 1.38 11.84 -6.53
CA LEU A 261 1.33 12.96 -7.47
C LEU A 261 0.00 12.92 -8.22
N THR A 262 -0.71 14.05 -8.27
CA THR A 262 -1.94 14.12 -9.08
C THR A 262 -1.62 13.82 -10.56
N ILE A 263 -2.18 12.75 -11.12
CA ILE A 263 -2.10 12.41 -12.55
C ILE A 263 -3.50 12.41 -13.14
N GLU A 264 -3.73 13.18 -14.20
CA GLU A 264 -4.97 13.14 -14.97
C GLU A 264 -4.81 12.19 -16.15
N VAL A 265 -5.75 11.26 -16.31
CA VAL A 265 -5.80 10.38 -17.48
C VAL A 265 -6.92 10.84 -18.40
N ILE A 266 -6.55 11.08 -19.65
CA ILE A 266 -7.44 11.46 -20.75
C ILE A 266 -7.63 10.24 -21.65
N GLN A 267 -8.88 9.87 -21.92
CA GLN A 267 -9.24 8.91 -22.95
C GLN A 267 -9.31 9.64 -24.29
N GLU A 268 -8.53 9.17 -25.27
CA GLU A 268 -8.53 9.71 -26.63
C GLU A 268 -9.69 9.12 -27.45
N PRO A 269 -10.10 9.75 -28.58
CA PRO A 269 -11.13 9.20 -29.45
C PRO A 269 -10.68 7.93 -30.20
N GLU A 270 -9.37 7.72 -30.32
CA GLU A 270 -8.79 6.49 -30.83
C GLU A 270 -8.95 5.31 -29.85
N GLN A 271 -9.24 4.14 -30.39
CA GLN A 271 -9.35 2.92 -29.60
C GLN A 271 -8.02 2.59 -28.90
N ASP A 272 -8.13 2.20 -27.63
CA ASP A 272 -7.06 1.76 -26.75
C ASP A 272 -5.93 2.79 -26.59
N GLN A 273 -6.28 4.08 -26.67
CA GLN A 273 -5.36 5.20 -26.58
C GLN A 273 -5.71 6.11 -25.40
N TYR A 274 -4.68 6.41 -24.60
CA TYR A 274 -4.77 7.33 -23.48
C TYR A 274 -3.62 8.34 -23.50
N THR A 275 -3.83 9.45 -22.80
CA THR A 275 -2.79 10.43 -22.47
C THR A 275 -2.80 10.68 -20.96
N ALA A 276 -1.67 10.45 -20.30
CA ALA A 276 -1.45 10.82 -18.90
C ALA A 276 -0.85 12.22 -18.83
N CYS A 277 -1.39 13.08 -17.96
CA CYS A 277 -0.89 14.42 -17.69
C CYS A 277 -0.46 14.50 -16.22
N CYS A 278 0.80 14.84 -15.95
CA CYS A 278 1.31 15.07 -14.60
C CYS A 278 1.57 16.57 -14.39
N PRO A 279 0.69 17.32 -13.68
CA PRO A 279 0.84 18.76 -13.46
C PRO A 279 2.10 19.14 -12.67
N TYR A 280 2.59 18.24 -11.81
CA TYR A 280 3.83 18.47 -11.04
C TYR A 280 5.05 18.67 -11.96
N ILE A 281 5.09 17.95 -13.10
CA ILE A 281 6.21 17.97 -14.06
C ILE A 281 5.87 18.80 -15.31
N ASP A 282 4.60 19.18 -15.49
CA ASP A 282 4.07 19.84 -16.70
C ASP A 282 4.34 19.04 -17.99
N GLU A 283 4.17 17.72 -17.92
CA GLU A 283 4.40 16.81 -19.04
C GLU A 283 3.17 15.95 -19.35
N LYS A 284 3.07 15.54 -20.63
CA LYS A 284 2.04 14.62 -21.13
C LYS A 284 2.68 13.43 -21.83
N LEU A 285 2.21 12.23 -21.51
CA LEU A 285 2.67 10.98 -22.12
C LEU A 285 1.48 10.25 -22.73
N SER A 286 1.57 9.92 -24.02
CA SER A 286 0.60 9.05 -24.70
C SER A 286 1.03 7.59 -24.55
N PHE A 287 0.07 6.72 -24.27
CA PHE A 287 0.29 5.29 -24.04
C PHE A 287 -0.93 4.46 -24.46
N HIS A 288 -0.74 3.15 -24.60
CA HIS A 288 -1.79 2.23 -24.99
C HIS A 288 -2.28 1.37 -23.83
N ALA A 289 -3.60 1.22 -23.73
CA ALA A 289 -4.26 0.30 -22.80
C ALA A 289 -5.66 -0.03 -23.34
N PRO A 290 -6.22 -1.22 -23.06
CA PRO A 290 -7.57 -1.55 -23.49
C PRO A 290 -8.60 -0.56 -22.94
N ASN A 291 -9.58 -0.15 -23.75
CA ASN A 291 -10.80 0.48 -23.24
C ASN A 291 -11.71 -0.56 -22.55
N VAL A 292 -12.66 -0.08 -21.74
CA VAL A 292 -13.68 -0.94 -21.14
C VAL A 292 -14.56 -1.57 -22.22
N GLU A 293 -14.67 -2.90 -22.21
CA GLU A 293 -15.47 -3.64 -23.18
C GLU A 293 -16.94 -3.19 -23.16
N GLY A 294 -17.49 -2.93 -24.35
CA GLY A 294 -18.88 -2.55 -24.54
C GLY A 294 -19.19 -1.07 -24.29
N TRP A 295 -18.18 -0.25 -23.97
CA TRP A 295 -18.34 1.20 -23.82
C TRP A 295 -18.06 1.91 -25.15
N GLU A 296 -18.83 2.97 -25.43
CA GLU A 296 -18.61 3.79 -26.62
C GLU A 296 -17.37 4.68 -26.44
N LEU A 297 -16.56 4.77 -27.51
CA LEU A 297 -15.44 5.71 -27.57
C LEU A 297 -15.96 7.15 -27.57
N PRO A 298 -15.27 8.07 -26.91
CA PRO A 298 -15.65 9.47 -26.92
C PRO A 298 -15.41 10.07 -28.31
N GLU A 299 -16.27 11.01 -28.74
CA GLU A 299 -16.07 11.74 -30.01
C GLU A 299 -14.83 12.66 -29.98
N THR A 300 -14.44 13.10 -28.79
CA THR A 300 -13.28 13.97 -28.53
C THR A 300 -12.61 13.57 -27.23
N ALA A 301 -11.30 13.83 -27.11
CA ALA A 301 -10.54 13.60 -25.89
C ALA A 301 -11.26 14.14 -24.63
N ARG A 302 -11.32 13.31 -23.58
CA ARG A 302 -11.97 13.68 -22.30
C ARG A 302 -11.23 13.10 -21.11
N ALA A 303 -11.28 13.79 -19.97
CA ALA A 303 -10.84 13.23 -18.70
C ALA A 303 -11.63 11.94 -18.41
N ALA A 304 -10.92 10.87 -18.11
CA ALA A 304 -11.48 9.53 -17.95
C ALA A 304 -11.02 8.84 -16.66
N GLY A 305 -9.88 9.25 -16.09
CA GLY A 305 -9.40 8.70 -14.84
C GLY A 305 -8.18 9.44 -14.30
N GLY A 306 -7.34 8.75 -13.56
CA GLY A 306 -6.17 9.32 -12.91
C GLY A 306 -5.34 8.29 -12.17
N ASN A 307 -4.57 8.73 -11.18
CA ASN A 307 -3.87 7.85 -10.26
C ASN A 307 -4.71 7.51 -9.02
N ALA A 308 -4.41 6.39 -8.37
CA ALA A 308 -5.04 5.99 -7.11
C ALA A 308 -4.01 5.42 -6.13
N ARG A 309 -4.22 5.70 -4.83
CA ARG A 309 -3.46 5.16 -3.69
C ARG A 309 -2.00 5.64 -3.57
N GLY A 310 -1.67 6.72 -4.25
CA GLY A 310 -0.37 7.36 -4.27
C GLY A 310 0.79 6.44 -4.62
N PHE A 311 2.00 6.82 -4.16
CA PHE A 311 3.20 6.02 -4.43
C PHE A 311 3.09 4.61 -3.87
N TYR A 312 3.67 3.61 -4.50
CA TYR A 312 3.90 2.29 -3.91
C TYR A 312 5.18 1.70 -4.52
N ASN A 313 5.59 0.53 -4.04
CA ASN A 313 6.77 -0.18 -4.55
C ASN A 313 8.03 0.69 -4.55
N LEU A 314 8.27 1.39 -3.44
CA LEU A 314 9.47 2.22 -3.26
C LEU A 314 10.71 1.34 -3.28
N HIS A 315 11.69 1.70 -4.10
CA HIS A 315 12.98 1.01 -4.13
C HIS A 315 14.10 1.91 -4.65
N MET A 316 15.34 1.57 -4.32
CA MET A 316 16.51 2.24 -4.86
C MET A 316 16.85 1.69 -6.25
N THR A 317 17.12 2.59 -7.19
CA THR A 317 17.64 2.26 -8.52
C THR A 317 18.83 3.16 -8.88
N LYS A 318 19.45 2.92 -10.05
CA LYS A 318 20.54 3.75 -10.57
C LYS A 318 20.13 4.50 -11.83
N TYR A 319 20.29 5.81 -11.82
CA TYR A 319 20.05 6.70 -12.95
C TYR A 319 21.27 7.58 -13.19
N GLU A 320 21.79 7.57 -14.42
CA GLU A 320 23.01 8.32 -14.80
C GLU A 320 24.21 8.10 -13.85
N GLY A 321 24.34 6.89 -13.30
CA GLY A 321 25.41 6.51 -12.37
C GLY A 321 25.17 6.91 -10.91
N ARG A 322 24.05 7.55 -10.60
CA ARG A 322 23.63 7.99 -9.27
C ARG A 322 22.52 7.10 -8.73
N LYS A 323 22.47 6.90 -7.41
CA LYS A 323 21.37 6.17 -6.77
C LYS A 323 20.18 7.12 -6.61
N VAL A 324 18.98 6.68 -6.94
CA VAL A 324 17.77 7.51 -6.82
C VAL A 324 16.63 6.66 -6.29
N LEU A 325 15.62 7.31 -5.72
CA LEU A 325 14.39 6.64 -5.32
C LEU A 325 13.53 6.42 -6.55
N GLN A 326 13.03 5.20 -6.75
CA GLN A 326 11.96 4.91 -7.69
C GLN A 326 10.65 4.68 -6.93
N ALA A 327 9.56 5.26 -7.45
CA ALA A 327 8.22 5.09 -6.93
C ALA A 327 7.23 4.79 -8.08
N SER A 328 6.22 3.98 -7.79
CA SER A 328 5.17 3.60 -8.75
C SER A 328 3.82 4.21 -8.34
N GLU A 329 2.94 4.52 -9.29
CA GLU A 329 1.54 4.87 -9.05
C GLU A 329 0.60 4.16 -10.00
N TYR A 330 -0.55 3.74 -9.47
CA TYR A 330 -1.53 2.95 -10.20
C TYR A 330 -2.40 3.88 -11.04
N LEU A 331 -2.46 3.68 -12.35
CA LEU A 331 -3.33 4.44 -13.23
C LEU A 331 -4.61 3.68 -13.54
N PHE A 332 -5.73 4.41 -13.49
CA PHE A 332 -7.03 3.91 -13.86
C PHE A 332 -7.69 4.75 -14.95
N GLY A 333 -8.50 4.09 -15.79
CA GLY A 333 -9.24 4.72 -16.88
C GLY A 333 -10.73 4.94 -16.59
N GLU A 334 -11.54 4.99 -17.65
CA GLU A 334 -12.97 5.31 -17.63
C GLU A 334 -13.84 4.34 -16.79
N GLY A 335 -13.36 3.12 -16.54
CA GLY A 335 -14.01 2.16 -15.65
C GLY A 335 -13.75 2.39 -14.15
N GLY A 336 -13.10 3.50 -13.78
CA GLY A 336 -12.71 3.80 -12.40
C GLY A 336 -11.57 2.92 -11.91
N THR A 337 -11.33 2.88 -10.60
CA THR A 337 -10.18 2.18 -9.97
C THR A 337 -10.10 0.68 -10.23
N ALA A 338 -11.14 0.06 -10.79
CA ALA A 338 -11.11 -1.34 -11.23
C ALA A 338 -10.54 -1.51 -12.65
N HIS A 339 -10.46 -0.44 -13.44
CA HIS A 339 -9.95 -0.43 -14.80
C HIS A 339 -8.48 0.00 -14.82
N TYR A 340 -7.59 -0.94 -14.51
CA TYR A 340 -6.15 -0.75 -14.60
C TYR A 340 -5.73 -0.49 -16.05
N ILE A 341 -5.01 0.62 -16.27
CA ILE A 341 -4.52 0.98 -17.61
C ILE A 341 -3.00 1.16 -17.67
N GLY A 342 -2.30 1.07 -16.54
CA GLY A 342 -0.84 1.16 -16.51
C GLY A 342 -0.30 1.62 -15.15
N THR A 343 1.01 1.59 -15.02
CA THR A 343 1.70 2.11 -13.84
C THR A 343 2.54 3.32 -14.23
N ALA A 344 2.32 4.46 -13.59
CA ALA A 344 3.24 5.59 -13.70
C ALA A 344 4.46 5.31 -12.81
N GLN A 345 5.65 5.47 -13.37
CA GLN A 345 6.92 5.29 -12.66
C GLN A 345 7.62 6.64 -12.54
N PHE A 346 8.21 6.90 -11.39
CA PHE A 346 8.89 8.14 -11.05
C PHE A 346 10.29 7.87 -10.52
N LEU A 347 11.28 8.61 -11.01
CA LEU A 347 12.59 8.73 -10.35
C LEU A 347 12.61 10.03 -9.58
N ILE A 348 12.91 9.93 -8.28
CA ILE A 348 12.91 11.01 -7.31
C ILE A 348 14.33 11.17 -6.78
N SER A 349 14.79 12.42 -6.72
CA SER A 349 16.03 12.84 -6.07
C SER A 349 15.77 14.08 -5.23
N TRP A 350 16.79 14.59 -4.54
CA TRP A 350 16.68 15.77 -3.69
C TRP A 350 17.73 16.81 -4.09
N LYS A 351 17.34 18.08 -3.97
CA LYS A 351 18.24 19.23 -4.12
C LYS A 351 19.09 19.39 -2.86
N GLU A 352 20.16 20.17 -2.96
CA GLU A 352 21.05 20.47 -1.81
C GLU A 352 20.32 21.08 -0.60
N ASP A 353 19.16 21.72 -0.82
CA ASP A 353 18.32 22.29 0.25
C ASP A 353 17.32 21.28 0.85
N GLY A 354 17.36 20.02 0.43
CA GLY A 354 16.45 18.97 0.87
C GLY A 354 15.09 18.95 0.15
N THR A 355 14.89 19.78 -0.87
CA THR A 355 13.64 19.77 -1.66
C THR A 355 13.60 18.54 -2.58
N PRO A 356 12.57 17.67 -2.52
CA PRO A 356 12.44 16.55 -3.45
C PRO A 356 12.09 17.04 -4.86
N GLU A 357 12.56 16.30 -5.87
CA GLU A 357 12.32 16.58 -7.28
C GLU A 357 12.15 15.27 -8.06
N VAL A 358 11.11 15.22 -8.90
CA VAL A 358 11.00 14.18 -9.92
C VAL A 358 11.91 14.52 -11.09
N ILE A 359 12.91 13.68 -11.32
CA ILE A 359 13.91 13.89 -12.38
C ILE A 359 13.57 13.15 -13.68
N LYS A 360 12.68 12.16 -13.61
CA LYS A 360 12.18 11.40 -14.76
C LYS A 360 10.88 10.68 -14.39
N TRP A 361 9.98 10.55 -15.35
CA TRP A 361 8.82 9.67 -15.23
C TRP A 361 8.50 9.00 -16.57
N TRP A 362 7.77 7.89 -16.52
CA TRP A 362 7.26 7.16 -17.69
C TRP A 362 6.05 6.31 -17.31
N ILE A 363 5.33 5.79 -18.30
CA ILE A 363 4.24 4.84 -18.08
C ILE A 363 4.75 3.43 -18.45
N GLU A 364 4.61 2.50 -17.53
CA GLU A 364 4.71 1.07 -17.81
C GLU A 364 3.34 0.56 -18.26
N GLU A 365 3.25 0.29 -19.56
CA GLU A 365 2.11 -0.37 -20.17
C GLU A 365 2.11 -1.86 -19.76
N ASN A 366 0.92 -2.44 -19.62
CA ASN A 366 0.80 -3.84 -19.26
C ASN A 366 1.29 -4.73 -20.44
N GLU A 367 2.38 -5.46 -20.23
CA GLU A 367 3.02 -6.30 -21.25
C GLU A 367 2.11 -7.42 -21.80
N GLU A 368 1.10 -7.87 -21.05
CA GLU A 368 0.12 -8.86 -21.56
C GLU A 368 -0.71 -8.32 -22.74
N TYR A 369 -0.77 -7.00 -22.93
CA TYR A 369 -1.50 -6.36 -24.03
C TYR A 369 -0.58 -5.84 -25.15
N ALA A 370 0.70 -5.59 -24.87
CA ALA A 370 1.69 -5.19 -25.88
C ALA A 370 1.93 -6.28 -26.96
N VAL A 371 1.69 -7.56 -26.64
CA VAL A 371 1.88 -8.69 -27.58
C VAL A 371 0.76 -8.78 -28.61
N ASN A 372 -0.44 -8.24 -28.34
CA ASN A 372 -1.59 -8.34 -29.27
C ASN A 372 -1.58 -7.30 -30.40
N VAL A 373 -0.72 -6.28 -30.32
CA VAL A 373 -0.59 -5.23 -31.36
C VAL A 373 0.43 -5.62 -32.44
N LEU A 374 1.37 -6.53 -32.15
CA LEU A 374 2.39 -6.98 -33.11
C LEU A 374 1.98 -8.23 -33.92
N CYS A 375 0.78 -8.77 -33.70
CA CYS A 375 0.24 -9.95 -34.40
C CYS A 375 -1.09 -9.67 -35.13
N ARG A 376 -1.22 -8.52 -35.80
CA ARG A 376 -2.26 -8.29 -36.82
C ARG A 376 -1.66 -7.92 -38.18
#